data_AF-A0A517ZUB8-F1
#
_entry.id   AF-A0A517ZUB8-F1
#
_cell.length_a   1.000
_cell.length_b   1.000
_cell.length_c   1.000
_cell.angle_alpha   90.00
_cell.angle_beta   90.00
_cell.angle_gamma   90.00
#
_symmetry.space_group_name_H-M   'P 1'
#
loop_
_entity.id
_entity.type
_entity.pdbx_description
1 polymer ?
#
loop_
_entity_poly.entity_id
_entity_poly.type
_entity_poly.pdbx_seq_one_letter_code
_entity_poly.pdbx_strand_id
1 'polypeptide(L)'
;MNLFQAAQPWEYRWRIAILFLSQPVLAAIYYFWNGSQGVWYAPPIDPTYGFIATLLAGCGLAIRIWGTSFLTAEVVTGLTARNDRLVVGGPFAAIRNPLYVGTLLIFAGFGMFFGPVFAAIFVAVHWLRYGRVIRYEEGFLKQEWGAQFDAYCKTVPRWWPNSTSRQHFAGPFATIDGILGNGVFFGMFLGYSASVWYGTLEPLVHFEALGWMVSGIALLRTRYLGDQAEAQLPDLTAGMQLAAQESPAGQSRHAG
;
A
#
# COMPACT_ATOMS: atom_id res chain seq x y z
N MET A 1 -22.80 3.34 -13.85
CA MET A 1 -21.37 3.11 -13.57
C MET A 1 -21.17 1.60 -13.40
N ASN A 2 -20.40 0.94 -14.28
CA ASN A 2 -20.21 -0.52 -14.20
C ASN A 2 -19.24 -0.83 -13.05
N LEU A 3 -19.71 -1.56 -12.02
CA LEU A 3 -18.94 -1.88 -10.82
C LEU A 3 -17.74 -2.80 -11.11
N PHE A 4 -17.70 -3.45 -12.26
CA PHE A 4 -16.67 -4.43 -12.63
C PHE A 4 -15.58 -3.90 -13.59
N GLN A 5 -15.65 -2.62 -13.97
CA GLN A 5 -14.64 -1.97 -14.80
C GLN A 5 -13.42 -1.52 -13.99
N ALA A 6 -12.30 -1.25 -14.67
CA ALA A 6 -11.14 -0.63 -14.06
C ALA A 6 -11.47 0.77 -13.52
N ALA A 7 -10.81 1.16 -12.43
CA ALA A 7 -10.92 2.50 -11.87
C ALA A 7 -10.50 3.56 -12.90
N GLN A 8 -11.09 4.75 -12.80
CA GLN A 8 -10.65 5.88 -13.59
C GLN A 8 -9.32 6.45 -13.03
N PRO A 9 -8.49 7.15 -13.83
CA PRO A 9 -7.23 7.69 -13.35
C PRO A 9 -7.35 8.59 -12.11
N TRP A 10 -8.44 9.36 -12.01
CA TRP A 10 -8.70 10.20 -10.84
C TRP A 10 -9.05 9.38 -9.59
N GLU A 11 -9.81 8.29 -9.75
CA GLU A 11 -10.20 7.37 -8.67
C GLU A 11 -8.96 6.68 -8.12
N TYR A 12 -8.07 6.25 -9.03
CA TYR A 12 -6.77 5.70 -8.66
C TYR A 12 -5.88 6.73 -7.93
N ARG A 13 -5.78 7.96 -8.45
CA ARG A 13 -4.94 9.01 -7.86
C ARG A 13 -5.39 9.38 -6.45
N TRP A 14 -6.69 9.49 -6.22
CA TRP A 14 -7.27 9.87 -4.93
C TRP A 14 -7.64 8.68 -4.02
N ARG A 15 -7.25 7.45 -4.37
CA ARG A 15 -7.69 6.23 -3.68
C ARG A 15 -7.46 6.24 -2.16
N ILE A 16 -6.34 6.81 -1.69
CA ILE A 16 -6.03 6.93 -0.26
C ILE A 16 -6.87 8.03 0.39
N ALA A 17 -7.00 9.20 -0.24
CA ALA A 17 -7.85 10.27 0.28
C ALA A 17 -9.32 9.83 0.40
N ILE A 18 -9.85 9.13 -0.60
CA ILE A 18 -11.22 8.57 -0.57
C ILE A 18 -11.40 7.62 0.62
N LEU A 19 -10.40 6.78 0.90
CA LEU A 19 -10.42 5.85 2.03
C LEU A 19 -10.51 6.60 3.37
N PHE A 20 -9.62 7.55 3.62
CA PHE A 20 -9.60 8.29 4.90
C PHE A 20 -10.80 9.23 5.05
N LEU A 21 -11.23 9.90 3.97
CA LEU A 21 -12.44 10.73 3.99
C LEU A 21 -13.71 9.93 4.24
N SER A 22 -13.70 8.61 3.99
CA SER A 22 -14.85 7.75 4.31
C SER A 22 -15.04 7.50 5.81
N GLN A 23 -14.01 7.68 6.64
CA GLN A 23 -14.10 7.51 8.10
C GLN A 23 -15.04 8.52 8.76
N PRO A 24 -14.88 9.85 8.59
CA PRO A 24 -15.82 10.82 9.16
C PRO A 24 -17.21 10.70 8.54
N VAL A 25 -17.33 10.25 7.28
CA VAL A 25 -18.63 9.96 6.66
C VAL A 25 -19.34 8.81 7.38
N LEU A 26 -18.63 7.70 7.64
CA LEU A 26 -19.19 6.58 8.39
C LEU A 26 -19.60 7.00 9.80
N ALA A 27 -18.73 7.74 10.50
CA ALA A 27 -19.00 8.24 11.84
C ALA A 27 -20.23 9.16 11.87
N ALA A 28 -20.36 10.07 10.90
CA ALA A 28 -21.53 10.94 10.76
C ALA A 28 -22.81 10.14 10.49
N ILE A 29 -22.77 9.17 9.56
CA ILE A 29 -23.92 8.30 9.28
C ILE A 29 -24.36 7.58 10.56
N TYR A 30 -23.41 6.98 11.29
CA TYR A 30 -23.70 6.30 12.55
C TYR A 30 -24.30 7.24 13.59
N TYR A 31 -23.74 8.44 13.73
CA TYR A 31 -24.22 9.46 14.66
C TYR A 31 -25.69 9.85 14.39
N PHE A 32 -26.00 10.18 13.14
CA PHE A 32 -27.36 10.56 12.74
C PHE A 32 -28.34 9.39 12.79
N TRP A 33 -27.89 8.17 12.47
CA TRP A 33 -28.73 6.98 12.51
C TRP A 33 -29.17 6.60 13.93
N ASN A 34 -28.27 6.75 14.91
CA ASN A 34 -28.53 6.35 16.30
C ASN A 34 -29.05 7.48 17.20
N GLY A 35 -29.16 8.71 16.68
CA GLY A 35 -29.59 9.87 17.48
C GLY A 35 -28.68 10.13 18.69
N SER A 36 -27.39 9.82 18.55
CA SER A 36 -26.42 9.90 19.66
C SER A 36 -26.32 11.33 20.19
N GLN A 37 -26.26 11.48 21.51
CA GLN A 37 -26.13 12.77 22.21
C GLN A 37 -24.66 13.08 22.61
N GLY A 38 -23.71 12.24 22.18
CA GLY A 38 -22.28 12.38 22.51
C GLY A 38 -21.48 13.18 21.50
N VAL A 39 -20.15 13.17 21.62
CA VAL A 39 -19.25 13.76 20.62
C VAL A 39 -19.48 13.06 19.28
N TRP A 40 -19.77 13.83 18.23
CA TRP A 40 -20.28 13.31 16.95
C TRP A 40 -19.39 12.30 16.23
N TYR A 41 -18.09 12.25 16.56
CA TYR A 41 -17.10 11.33 16.00
C TYR A 41 -16.59 10.27 16.99
N ALA A 42 -17.09 10.25 18.23
CA ALA A 42 -16.58 9.45 19.33
C ALA A 42 -17.74 8.79 20.12
N PRO A 43 -18.39 7.76 19.54
CA PRO A 43 -19.39 6.99 20.28
C PRO A 43 -18.73 6.23 21.45
N PRO A 44 -19.47 5.90 22.51
CA PRO A 44 -19.00 4.97 23.52
C PRO A 44 -18.60 3.65 22.86
N ILE A 45 -17.42 3.15 23.19
CA ILE A 45 -16.88 1.92 22.59
C ILE A 45 -17.30 0.72 23.44
N ASP A 46 -17.89 -0.29 22.80
CA ASP A 46 -17.99 -1.63 23.38
C ASP A 46 -16.58 -2.26 23.43
N PRO A 47 -16.05 -2.64 24.60
CA PRO A 47 -14.71 -3.21 24.71
C PRO A 47 -14.48 -4.43 23.82
N THR A 48 -15.49 -5.28 23.63
CA THR A 48 -15.41 -6.49 22.79
C THR A 48 -15.12 -6.11 21.34
N TYR A 49 -15.89 -5.16 20.81
CA TYR A 49 -15.70 -4.64 19.46
C TYR A 49 -14.38 -3.90 19.32
N GLY A 50 -13.97 -3.16 20.35
CA GLY A 50 -12.66 -2.54 20.43
C GLY A 50 -11.51 -3.55 20.33
N PHE A 51 -11.57 -4.65 21.08
CA PHE A 51 -10.54 -5.71 21.01
C PHE A 51 -10.49 -6.36 19.64
N ILE A 52 -11.65 -6.68 19.04
CA ILE A 52 -11.71 -7.22 17.68
C ILE A 52 -11.12 -6.21 16.68
N ALA A 53 -11.43 -4.92 16.83
CA ALA A 53 -10.87 -3.86 15.98
C ALA A 53 -9.34 -3.81 16.04
N THR A 54 -8.78 -3.86 17.24
CA THR A 54 -7.32 -3.85 17.46
C THR A 54 -6.66 -5.10 16.87
N LEU A 55 -7.26 -6.29 17.01
CA LEU A 55 -6.76 -7.52 16.40
C LEU A 55 -6.78 -7.46 14.87
N LEU A 56 -7.89 -6.99 14.28
CA LEU A 56 -8.01 -6.82 12.83
C LEU A 56 -6.97 -5.82 12.30
N ALA A 57 -6.78 -4.70 12.99
CA ALA A 57 -5.74 -3.73 12.65
C ALA A 57 -4.34 -4.32 12.77
N GLY A 58 -4.03 -5.07 13.82
CA GLY A 58 -2.74 -5.74 14.00
C GLY A 58 -2.44 -6.73 12.87
N CYS A 59 -3.39 -7.61 12.54
CA CYS A 59 -3.25 -8.56 11.43
C CYS A 59 -3.10 -7.84 10.08
N GLY A 60 -3.91 -6.81 9.83
CA GLY A 60 -3.83 -6.03 8.60
C GLY A 60 -2.51 -5.28 8.46
N LEU A 61 -2.01 -4.70 9.56
CA LEU A 61 -0.72 -4.02 9.62
C LEU A 61 0.43 -4.99 9.37
N ALA A 62 0.41 -6.19 9.96
CA ALA A 62 1.43 -7.20 9.75
C ALA A 62 1.51 -7.62 8.26
N ILE A 63 0.36 -7.86 7.61
CA ILE A 63 0.31 -8.17 6.17
C ILE A 63 0.87 -7.00 5.35
N ARG A 64 0.53 -5.76 5.72
CA ARG A 64 1.03 -4.57 5.02
C ARG A 64 2.54 -4.40 5.17
N ILE A 65 3.08 -4.57 6.37
CA ILE A 65 4.53 -4.50 6.62
C ILE A 65 5.25 -5.60 5.84
N TRP A 66 4.71 -6.82 5.81
CA TRP A 66 5.30 -7.90 5.01
C TRP A 66 5.31 -7.54 3.52
N GLY A 67 4.21 -6.99 3.00
CA GLY A 67 4.11 -6.58 1.60
C GLY A 67 5.05 -5.43 1.25
N THR A 68 5.05 -4.35 2.04
CA THR A 68 5.94 -3.21 1.77
C THR A 68 7.40 -3.58 1.93
N SER A 69 7.75 -4.49 2.85
CA SER A 69 9.12 -4.98 3.02
C SER A 69 9.63 -5.70 1.77
N PHE A 70 8.77 -6.42 1.05
CA PHE A 70 9.13 -7.02 -0.24
C PHE A 70 9.18 -6.00 -1.37
N LEU A 71 8.33 -4.98 -1.33
CA LEU A 71 8.40 -3.88 -2.30
C LEU A 71 9.63 -3.00 -2.10
N THR A 72 10.20 -2.92 -0.88
CA THR A 72 11.38 -2.11 -0.61
C THR A 72 12.68 -2.90 -0.64
N ALA A 73 12.67 -4.21 -0.39
CA ALA A 73 13.86 -5.07 -0.35
C ALA A 73 14.61 -5.21 -1.69
N GLU A 74 14.03 -4.77 -2.82
CA GLU A 74 14.71 -4.65 -4.11
C GLU A 74 14.47 -3.29 -4.81
N VAL A 75 13.88 -2.30 -4.13
CA VAL A 75 13.59 -0.96 -4.70
C VAL A 75 14.35 0.12 -3.95
N VAL A 76 15.66 0.08 -4.15
CA VAL A 76 16.51 1.27 -4.13
C VAL A 76 16.92 1.52 -5.57
N THR A 77 15.96 1.91 -6.42
CA THR A 77 16.20 2.60 -7.69
C THR A 77 14.94 3.34 -8.13
N GLY A 78 15.00 4.68 -8.12
CA GLY A 78 14.24 5.54 -9.03
C GLY A 78 12.78 5.82 -8.68
N LEU A 79 12.48 7.11 -8.47
CA LEU A 79 11.13 7.68 -8.51
C LEU A 79 10.52 7.58 -9.92
N THR A 80 10.09 6.39 -10.32
CA THR A 80 9.10 6.18 -11.38
C THR A 80 8.47 4.81 -11.15
N ALA A 81 7.27 4.58 -11.66
CA ALA A 81 6.61 3.27 -11.61
C ALA A 81 7.31 2.23 -12.52
N ARG A 82 8.64 2.08 -12.37
CA ARG A 82 9.45 1.03 -12.97
C ARG A 82 10.14 0.30 -11.84
N ASN A 83 9.41 -0.67 -11.30
CA ASN A 83 10.09 -1.80 -10.71
C ASN A 83 10.84 -2.47 -11.87
N ASP A 84 12.16 -2.66 -11.79
CA ASP A 84 12.91 -3.36 -12.86
C ASP A 84 12.59 -4.88 -12.88
N ARG A 85 11.72 -5.35 -11.98
CA ARG A 85 11.25 -6.74 -11.86
C ARG A 85 9.80 -6.83 -11.38
N LEU A 86 9.06 -7.83 -11.88
CA LEU A 86 7.74 -8.17 -11.35
C LEU A 86 7.87 -8.81 -9.96
N VAL A 87 7.36 -8.14 -8.92
CA VAL A 87 7.39 -8.64 -7.53
C VAL A 87 6.37 -9.76 -7.36
N VAL A 88 6.87 -10.98 -7.13
CA VAL A 88 6.05 -12.20 -6.95
C VAL A 88 6.37 -12.97 -5.66
N GLY A 89 7.26 -12.44 -4.82
CA GLY A 89 7.71 -13.07 -3.57
C GLY A 89 6.90 -12.66 -2.33
N GLY A 90 7.15 -13.34 -1.21
CA GLY A 90 6.55 -12.98 0.08
C GLY A 90 5.03 -13.08 0.07
N PRO A 91 4.28 -12.07 0.55
CA PRO A 91 2.83 -12.14 0.56
C PRO A 91 2.23 -12.06 -0.85
N PHE A 92 3.00 -11.54 -1.83
CA PHE A 92 2.59 -11.51 -3.24
C PHE A 92 2.58 -12.91 -3.87
N ALA A 93 3.32 -13.88 -3.31
CA ALA A 93 3.24 -15.27 -3.75
C ALA A 93 1.87 -15.89 -3.41
N ALA A 94 1.25 -15.51 -2.28
CA ALA A 94 -0.04 -16.05 -1.84
C ALA A 94 -1.23 -15.38 -2.52
N ILE A 95 -1.20 -14.05 -2.64
CA ILE A 95 -2.26 -13.22 -3.22
C ILE A 95 -1.63 -12.02 -3.93
N ARG A 96 -2.22 -11.57 -5.03
CA ARG A 96 -1.65 -10.45 -5.81
C ARG A 96 -1.68 -9.10 -5.10
N ASN A 97 -2.64 -8.91 -4.19
CA ASN A 97 -2.97 -7.60 -3.62
C ASN A 97 -2.95 -7.58 -2.08
N PRO A 98 -1.86 -8.04 -1.43
CA PRO A 98 -1.82 -8.20 0.03
C PRO A 98 -1.97 -6.88 0.78
N LEU A 99 -1.45 -5.77 0.22
CA LEU A 99 -1.58 -4.45 0.82
C LEU A 99 -3.05 -4.00 0.92
N TYR A 100 -3.86 -4.29 -0.10
CA TYR A 100 -5.28 -3.96 -0.10
C TYR A 100 -6.06 -4.83 0.88
N VAL A 101 -5.72 -6.13 1.01
CA VAL A 101 -6.29 -7.01 2.03
C VAL A 101 -5.95 -6.51 3.43
N GLY A 102 -4.68 -6.17 3.69
CA GLY A 102 -4.27 -5.62 4.98
C GLY A 102 -4.97 -4.30 5.31
N THR A 103 -5.17 -3.41 4.32
CA THR A 103 -5.96 -2.18 4.53
C THR A 103 -7.43 -2.48 4.80
N LEU A 104 -8.05 -3.44 4.09
CA LEU A 104 -9.42 -3.84 4.37
C LEU A 104 -9.59 -4.38 5.79
N LEU A 105 -8.61 -5.13 6.31
CA LEU A 105 -8.64 -5.61 7.70
C LEU A 105 -8.55 -4.45 8.71
N ILE A 106 -7.64 -3.51 8.51
CA ILE A 106 -7.52 -2.32 9.38
C ILE A 106 -8.84 -1.53 9.39
N PHE A 107 -9.43 -1.29 8.21
CA PHE A 107 -10.66 -0.53 8.08
C PHE A 107 -11.91 -1.34 8.50
N ALA A 108 -11.86 -2.68 8.45
CA ALA A 108 -12.85 -3.52 9.11
C ALA A 108 -12.83 -3.28 10.63
N GLY A 109 -11.64 -3.14 11.21
CA GLY A 109 -11.47 -2.73 12.60
C GLY A 109 -12.07 -1.36 12.89
N PHE A 110 -11.84 -0.36 12.03
CA PHE A 110 -12.50 0.95 12.14
C PHE A 110 -14.03 0.80 12.21
N GLY A 111 -14.60 0.07 11.27
CA GLY A 111 -16.05 -0.14 11.20
C GLY A 111 -16.60 -0.89 12.41
N MET A 112 -15.79 -1.75 13.06
CA MET A 112 -16.18 -2.53 14.23
C MET A 112 -16.49 -1.65 15.44
N PHE A 113 -15.86 -0.48 15.58
CA PHE A 113 -16.23 0.50 16.61
C PHE A 113 -17.68 1.01 16.50
N PHE A 114 -18.29 0.87 15.33
CA PHE A 114 -19.69 1.20 15.05
C PHE A 114 -20.58 -0.05 14.99
N GLY A 115 -20.04 -1.23 15.31
CA GLY A 115 -20.73 -2.52 15.30
C GLY A 115 -20.54 -3.34 14.01
N PRO A 116 -20.91 -4.64 14.05
CA PRO A 116 -20.59 -5.58 12.99
C PRO A 116 -21.28 -5.28 11.65
N VAL A 117 -22.49 -4.68 11.68
CA VAL A 117 -23.21 -4.29 10.46
C VAL A 117 -22.48 -3.16 9.73
N PHE A 118 -22.06 -2.12 10.45
CA PHE A 118 -21.29 -1.02 9.88
C PHE A 118 -19.92 -1.49 9.40
N ALA A 119 -19.25 -2.38 10.14
CA ALA A 119 -18.02 -3.02 9.69
C ALA A 119 -18.21 -3.77 8.35
N ALA A 120 -19.25 -4.60 8.24
CA ALA A 120 -19.53 -5.37 7.04
C ALA A 120 -19.83 -4.47 5.83
N ILE A 121 -20.67 -3.44 6.00
CA ILE A 121 -20.99 -2.47 4.94
C ILE A 121 -19.73 -1.73 4.50
N PHE A 122 -18.95 -1.25 5.46
CA PHE A 122 -17.75 -0.46 5.19
C PHE A 122 -16.70 -1.28 4.43
N VAL A 123 -16.48 -2.54 4.83
CA VAL A 123 -15.62 -3.48 4.12
C VAL A 123 -16.17 -3.78 2.72
N ALA A 124 -17.47 -4.03 2.57
CA ALA A 124 -18.07 -4.35 1.27
C ALA A 124 -17.90 -3.21 0.26
N VAL A 125 -18.14 -1.96 0.68
CA VAL A 125 -17.95 -0.76 -0.15
C VAL A 125 -16.50 -0.63 -0.59
N HIS A 126 -15.55 -0.79 0.35
CA HIS A 126 -14.12 -0.64 0.04
C HIS A 126 -13.58 -1.81 -0.78
N TRP A 127 -14.10 -3.02 -0.59
CA TRP A 127 -13.73 -4.20 -1.37
C TRP A 127 -14.15 -4.05 -2.84
N LEU A 128 -15.37 -3.58 -3.09
CA LEU A 128 -15.83 -3.28 -4.45
C LEU A 128 -14.98 -2.18 -5.10
N ARG A 129 -14.71 -1.08 -4.38
CA ARG A 129 -13.84 0.00 -4.86
C ARG A 129 -12.44 -0.50 -5.17
N TYR A 130 -11.82 -1.25 -4.27
CA TYR A 130 -10.48 -1.80 -4.49
C TYR A 130 -10.47 -2.80 -5.64
N GLY A 131 -11.55 -3.53 -5.89
CA GLY A 131 -11.67 -4.33 -7.11
C GLY A 131 -11.45 -3.52 -8.39
N ARG A 132 -11.92 -2.27 -8.45
CA ARG A 132 -11.72 -1.37 -9.60
C ARG A 132 -10.28 -0.85 -9.65
N VAL A 133 -9.74 -0.43 -8.51
CA VAL A 133 -8.36 0.06 -8.36
C VAL A 133 -7.35 -1.01 -8.76
N ILE A 134 -7.54 -2.25 -8.27
CA ILE A 134 -6.71 -3.40 -8.61
C ILE A 134 -6.73 -3.65 -10.12
N ARG A 135 -7.90 -3.66 -10.77
CA ARG A 135 -7.98 -3.85 -12.23
C ARG A 135 -7.22 -2.78 -13.01
N TYR A 136 -7.21 -1.55 -12.52
CA TYR A 136 -6.44 -0.47 -13.10
C TYR A 136 -4.93 -0.70 -12.96
N GLU A 137 -4.45 -1.11 -11.78
CA GLU A 137 -3.05 -1.50 -11.55
C GLU A 137 -2.64 -2.72 -12.38
N GLU A 138 -3.47 -3.76 -12.43
CA GLU A 138 -3.25 -4.95 -13.24
C GLU A 138 -3.14 -4.61 -14.74
N GLY A 139 -3.86 -3.58 -15.20
CA GLY A 139 -3.73 -3.06 -16.56
C GLY A 139 -2.34 -2.52 -16.87
N PHE A 140 -1.75 -1.77 -15.94
CA PHE A 140 -0.38 -1.28 -16.09
C PHE A 140 0.66 -2.40 -15.98
N LEU A 141 0.51 -3.31 -15.00
CA LEU A 141 1.39 -4.46 -14.87
C LEU A 141 1.35 -5.33 -16.13
N LYS A 142 0.17 -5.48 -16.74
CA LYS A 142 0.01 -6.20 -17.99
C LYS A 142 0.70 -5.51 -19.16
N GLN A 143 0.65 -4.18 -19.23
CA GLN A 143 1.33 -3.40 -20.27
C GLN A 143 2.86 -3.50 -20.14
N GLU A 144 3.39 -3.45 -18.91
CA GLU A 144 4.83 -3.50 -18.66
C GLU A 144 5.42 -4.93 -18.81
N TRP A 145 4.73 -5.94 -18.27
CA TRP A 145 5.29 -7.30 -18.12
C TRP A 145 4.68 -8.37 -19.04
N GLY A 146 3.63 -8.05 -19.77
CA GLY A 146 3.06 -8.90 -20.82
C GLY A 146 2.77 -10.34 -20.36
N ALA A 147 3.51 -11.31 -20.91
CA ALA A 147 3.31 -12.74 -20.67
C ALA A 147 3.75 -13.19 -19.26
N GLN A 148 4.72 -12.52 -18.65
CA GLN A 148 5.16 -12.85 -17.28
C GLN A 148 4.05 -12.59 -16.27
N PHE A 149 3.34 -11.47 -16.44
CA PHE A 149 2.19 -11.14 -15.61
C PHE A 149 1.01 -12.10 -15.81
N ASP A 150 0.79 -12.59 -17.03
CA ASP A 150 -0.22 -13.63 -17.28
C ASP A 150 0.11 -14.93 -16.56
N ALA A 151 1.36 -15.37 -16.62
CA ALA A 151 1.82 -16.57 -15.94
C ALA A 151 1.62 -16.46 -14.42
N TYR A 152 1.96 -15.30 -13.85
CA TYR A 152 1.71 -14.99 -12.45
C TYR A 152 0.21 -15.00 -12.10
N CYS A 153 -0.65 -14.40 -12.94
CA CYS A 153 -2.09 -14.37 -12.71
C CYS A 153 -2.77 -15.75 -12.73
N LYS A 154 -2.17 -16.75 -13.41
CA LYS A 154 -2.69 -18.12 -13.48
C LYS A 154 -2.52 -18.88 -12.17
N THR A 155 -1.45 -18.59 -11.42
CA THR A 155 -1.13 -19.30 -10.18
C THR A 155 -1.57 -18.52 -8.94
N VAL A 156 -1.53 -17.19 -8.99
CA VAL A 156 -1.78 -16.33 -7.84
C VAL A 156 -3.14 -15.63 -7.94
N PRO A 157 -4.07 -15.89 -6.99
CA PRO A 157 -5.39 -15.26 -6.96
C PRO A 157 -5.32 -13.80 -6.50
N ARG A 158 -6.38 -13.01 -6.78
CA ARG A 158 -6.39 -11.57 -6.46
C ARG A 158 -6.45 -11.27 -4.96
N TRP A 159 -7.18 -12.07 -4.20
CA TRP A 159 -7.68 -11.68 -2.87
C TRP A 159 -7.51 -12.74 -1.79
N TRP A 160 -7.80 -14.02 -2.07
CA TRP A 160 -7.73 -15.12 -1.12
C TRP A 160 -6.77 -16.19 -1.62
N PRO A 161 -5.86 -16.71 -0.77
CA PRO A 161 -4.93 -17.76 -1.18
C PRO A 161 -5.66 -19.00 -1.72
N ASN A 162 -5.06 -19.68 -2.68
CA ASN A 162 -5.52 -20.98 -3.16
C ASN A 162 -4.44 -22.04 -2.89
N SER A 163 -4.71 -23.31 -3.21
CA SER A 163 -3.74 -24.39 -2.98
C SER A 163 -2.48 -24.25 -3.83
N THR A 164 -2.55 -23.54 -4.95
CA THR A 164 -1.45 -23.35 -5.92
C THR A 164 -0.49 -22.23 -5.51
N SER A 165 -0.99 -21.19 -4.84
CA SER A 165 -0.22 -19.99 -4.47
C SER A 165 0.72 -20.17 -3.27
N ARG A 166 0.87 -21.40 -2.74
CA ARG A 166 1.66 -21.69 -1.53
C ARG A 166 3.17 -21.90 -1.78
N GLN A 167 3.72 -21.44 -2.88
CA GLN A 167 5.09 -21.81 -3.27
C GLN A 167 6.06 -20.64 -3.03
N HIS A 168 6.92 -20.80 -2.02
CA HIS A 168 8.05 -19.95 -1.62
C HIS A 168 7.75 -18.55 -1.03
N PHE A 169 7.68 -18.48 0.30
CA PHE A 169 7.67 -17.24 1.11
C PHE A 169 9.08 -16.72 1.45
N ALA A 170 10.07 -16.93 0.59
CA ALA A 170 11.45 -16.54 0.88
C ALA A 170 11.64 -15.02 0.80
N GLY A 171 12.27 -14.42 1.82
CA GLY A 171 12.60 -12.99 1.90
C GLY A 171 12.26 -12.36 3.26
N PRO A 172 12.43 -11.04 3.42
CA PRO A 172 12.28 -10.38 4.72
C PRO A 172 10.82 -10.21 5.13
N PHE A 173 10.48 -10.61 6.36
CA PHE A 173 9.14 -10.37 6.93
C PHE A 173 8.89 -8.91 7.29
N ALA A 174 9.93 -8.19 7.73
CA ALA A 174 9.86 -6.79 8.10
C ALA A 174 11.20 -6.11 7.83
N THR A 175 11.20 -5.02 7.07
CA THR A 175 12.33 -4.09 6.91
C THR A 175 12.00 -2.76 7.58
N ILE A 176 13.02 -1.97 7.93
CA ILE A 176 12.81 -0.62 8.49
C ILE A 176 12.00 0.24 7.52
N ASP A 177 12.34 0.22 6.23
CA ASP A 177 11.61 0.99 5.22
C ASP A 177 10.16 0.47 5.04
N GLY A 178 9.96 -0.85 5.16
CA GLY A 178 8.62 -1.45 5.15
C GLY A 178 7.76 -1.00 6.34
N ILE A 179 8.36 -0.85 7.53
CA ILE A 179 7.70 -0.32 8.73
C ILE A 179 7.41 1.17 8.58
N LEU A 180 8.41 1.97 8.22
CA LEU A 180 8.28 3.43 8.06
C LEU A 180 7.26 3.80 6.98
N GLY A 181 7.19 3.03 5.89
CA GLY A 181 6.19 3.19 4.83
C GLY A 181 4.74 2.94 5.27
N ASN A 182 4.52 2.35 6.45
CA ASN A 182 3.18 2.11 7.02
C ASN A 182 2.89 2.97 8.25
N GLY A 183 3.61 4.08 8.46
CA GLY A 183 3.44 4.98 9.60
C GLY A 183 1.99 5.32 9.96
N VAL A 184 1.16 5.73 8.98
CA VAL A 184 -0.27 6.01 9.23
C VAL A 184 -1.03 4.80 9.77
N PHE A 185 -0.80 3.61 9.22
CA PHE A 185 -1.48 2.38 9.63
C PHE A 185 -0.97 1.88 10.98
N PHE A 186 0.29 2.13 11.30
CA PHE A 186 0.85 1.90 12.63
C PHE A 186 0.19 2.82 13.66
N GLY A 187 0.02 4.10 13.31
CA GLY A 187 -0.77 5.07 14.06
C GLY A 187 -2.20 4.56 14.30
N MET A 188 -2.89 4.08 13.26
CA MET A 188 -4.23 3.51 13.43
C MET A 188 -4.27 2.34 14.42
N PHE A 189 -3.32 1.41 14.34
CA PHE A 189 -3.25 0.28 15.28
C PHE A 189 -3.06 0.72 16.74
N LEU A 190 -2.15 1.66 17.00
CA LEU A 190 -1.96 2.23 18.34
C LEU A 190 -3.18 3.04 18.78
N GLY A 191 -3.76 3.80 17.85
CA GLY A 191 -4.98 4.58 18.06
C GLY A 191 -6.14 3.70 18.47
N TYR A 192 -6.35 2.56 17.83
CA TYR A 192 -7.39 1.60 18.22
C TYR A 192 -7.14 1.06 19.61
N SER A 193 -5.91 0.64 19.90
CA SER A 193 -5.51 0.12 21.21
C SER A 193 -5.78 1.15 22.32
N ALA A 194 -5.39 2.40 22.10
CA ALA A 194 -5.67 3.49 23.02
C ALA A 194 -7.17 3.76 23.13
N SER A 195 -7.91 3.79 22.02
CA SER A 195 -9.34 4.00 22.02
C SER A 195 -10.10 2.94 22.82
N VAL A 196 -9.69 1.67 22.80
CA VAL A 196 -10.26 0.63 23.68
C VAL A 196 -10.06 0.99 25.15
N TRP A 197 -8.86 1.45 25.51
CA TRP A 197 -8.51 1.81 26.88
C TRP A 197 -9.28 3.03 27.39
N TYR A 198 -9.39 4.07 26.56
CA TYR A 198 -10.08 5.32 26.90
C TYR A 198 -11.61 5.25 26.74
N GLY A 199 -12.13 4.21 26.06
CA GLY A 199 -13.56 4.03 25.82
C GLY A 199 -14.16 4.99 24.77
N THR A 200 -13.31 5.71 24.01
CA THR A 200 -13.69 6.69 22.99
C THR A 200 -12.74 6.62 21.78
N LEU A 201 -13.22 7.02 20.61
CA LEU A 201 -12.40 7.12 19.38
C LEU A 201 -11.48 8.35 19.33
N GLU A 202 -11.55 9.25 20.30
CA GLU A 202 -10.72 10.47 20.33
C GLU A 202 -9.20 10.21 20.16
N PRO A 203 -8.57 9.24 20.85
CA PRO A 203 -7.15 8.93 20.67
C PRO A 203 -6.75 8.61 19.22
N LEU A 204 -7.64 7.98 18.45
CA LEU A 204 -7.37 7.58 17.07
C LEU A 204 -6.89 8.76 16.22
N VAL A 205 -7.52 9.93 16.35
CA VAL A 205 -7.20 11.11 15.55
C VAL A 205 -5.76 11.55 15.78
N HIS A 206 -5.31 11.52 17.04
CA HIS A 206 -3.94 11.91 17.41
C HIS A 206 -2.90 10.91 16.88
N PHE A 207 -3.16 9.62 17.01
CA PHE A 207 -2.26 8.60 16.52
C PHE A 207 -2.22 8.52 14.98
N GLU A 208 -3.35 8.75 14.30
CA GLU A 208 -3.37 8.89 12.84
C GLU A 208 -2.58 10.12 12.38
N ALA A 209 -2.73 11.26 13.05
CA ALA A 209 -1.97 12.47 12.74
C ALA A 209 -0.45 12.23 12.89
N LEU A 210 -0.02 11.60 13.99
CA LEU A 210 1.38 11.20 14.19
C LEU A 210 1.85 10.23 13.10
N GLY A 211 1.01 9.24 12.76
CA GLY A 211 1.32 8.27 11.72
C GLY A 211 1.49 8.92 10.34
N TRP A 212 0.66 9.91 10.00
CA TRP A 212 0.81 10.73 8.79
C TRP A 212 2.10 11.53 8.80
N MET A 213 2.49 12.10 9.94
CA MET A 213 3.78 12.80 10.06
C MET A 213 4.96 11.84 9.81
N VAL A 214 4.94 10.66 10.41
CA VAL A 214 5.98 9.63 10.21
C VAL A 214 6.03 9.19 8.74
N SER A 215 4.89 8.91 8.11
CA SER A 215 4.83 8.57 6.69
C SER A 215 5.32 9.71 5.80
N GLY A 216 5.03 10.97 6.15
CA GLY A 216 5.54 12.15 5.45
C GLY A 216 7.06 12.26 5.52
N ILE A 217 7.64 12.10 6.72
CA ILE A 217 9.10 12.10 6.93
C ILE A 217 9.76 10.95 6.17
N ALA A 218 9.17 9.75 6.21
CA ALA A 218 9.67 8.58 5.48
C ALA A 218 9.69 8.84 3.96
N LEU A 219 8.62 9.43 3.41
CA LEU A 219 8.56 9.81 1.99
C LEU A 219 9.63 10.84 1.63
N LEU A 220 9.82 11.87 2.46
CA LEU A 220 10.88 12.87 2.25
C LEU A 220 12.27 12.25 2.30
N ARG A 221 12.54 11.35 3.27
CA ARG A 221 13.80 10.61 3.35
C ARG A 221 14.04 9.78 2.09
N THR A 222 13.04 9.05 1.61
CA THR A 222 13.18 8.25 0.38
C THR A 222 13.46 9.10 -0.85
N ARG A 223 12.85 10.28 -0.97
CA ARG A 223 13.13 11.22 -2.06
C ARG A 223 14.55 11.77 -1.99
N TYR A 224 14.94 12.25 -0.81
CA TYR A 224 16.29 12.80 -0.59
C TYR A 224 17.39 11.79 -0.92
N LEU A 225 17.24 10.53 -0.49
CA LEU A 225 18.20 9.46 -0.81
C LEU A 225 18.21 9.12 -2.31
N GLY A 226 17.05 9.17 -2.98
CA GLY A 226 16.94 8.99 -4.43
C GLY A 226 17.70 10.08 -5.20
N ASP A 227 17.48 11.34 -4.83
CA ASP A 227 18.16 12.49 -5.47
C ASP A 227 19.69 12.42 -5.29
N GLN A 228 20.17 11.97 -4.12
CA GLN A 228 21.60 11.79 -3.85
C GLN A 228 22.21 10.65 -4.69
N ALA A 229 21.49 9.55 -4.86
CA ALA A 229 21.95 8.42 -5.67
C ALA A 229 22.04 8.81 -7.17
N GLU A 230 21.07 9.56 -7.69
CA GLU A 230 21.09 10.06 -9.06
C GLU A 230 22.24 11.05 -9.29
N ALA A 231 22.51 11.93 -8.33
CA ALA A 231 23.63 12.87 -8.40
C ALA A 231 25.02 12.21 -8.35
N GLN A 232 25.12 10.96 -7.86
CA GLN A 232 26.37 10.20 -7.77
C GLN A 232 26.62 9.28 -8.98
N LEU A 233 25.63 9.11 -9.87
CA LEU A 233 25.84 8.35 -11.11
C LEU A 233 26.86 9.13 -11.97
N PRO A 234 27.99 8.52 -12.35
CA PRO A 234 28.90 9.12 -13.30
C PRO A 234 28.13 9.50 -14.56
N ASP A 235 28.46 10.61 -15.20
CA ASP A 235 27.92 10.99 -16.50
C ASP A 235 28.37 9.95 -17.54
N LEU A 236 27.66 8.82 -17.59
CA LEU A 236 27.90 7.72 -18.52
C LEU A 236 27.77 8.23 -19.96
N THR A 237 27.00 9.31 -20.16
CA THR A 237 26.92 10.06 -21.41
C THR A 237 28.23 10.73 -21.78
N ALA A 238 28.94 11.38 -20.85
CA ALA A 238 30.28 11.95 -21.09
C ALA A 238 31.33 10.85 -21.35
N GLY A 239 31.29 9.73 -20.61
CA GLY A 239 32.20 8.60 -20.81
C GLY A 239 31.99 7.90 -22.16
N MET A 240 30.74 7.74 -22.61
CA MET A 240 30.42 7.18 -23.93
C MET A 240 30.77 8.13 -25.07
N GLN A 241 30.66 9.45 -24.87
CA GLN A 241 31.10 10.46 -25.85
C GLN A 241 32.63 10.52 -25.98
N LEU A 242 33.37 10.40 -24.87
CA LEU A 242 34.83 10.29 -24.89
C LEU A 242 35.30 8.98 -25.56
N ALA A 243 34.68 7.84 -25.22
CA ALA A 243 35.01 6.55 -25.84
C ALA A 243 34.67 6.50 -27.35
N ALA A 244 33.65 7.25 -27.80
CA ALA A 244 33.33 7.39 -29.22
C ALA A 244 34.32 8.32 -29.97
N GLN A 245 34.96 9.26 -29.28
CA GLN A 245 36.00 10.13 -29.85
C GLN A 245 37.39 9.47 -29.89
N GLU A 246 37.68 8.54 -28.97
CA GLU A 246 38.97 7.84 -28.91
C GLU A 246 39.03 6.56 -29.78
N SER A 247 37.96 6.19 -30.48
CA SER A 247 37.98 5.03 -31.39
C SER A 247 38.81 5.34 -32.65
N PRO A 248 39.95 4.67 -32.89
CA PRO A 248 40.84 4.98 -34.01
C PRO A 248 40.27 4.43 -35.31
N ALA A 249 39.44 5.22 -35.99
CA ALA A 249 39.05 4.96 -37.36
C ALA A 249 40.19 5.39 -38.31
N GLY A 250 40.86 4.42 -38.93
CA GLY A 250 41.44 4.59 -40.28
C GLY A 250 42.93 4.91 -40.39
N GLN A 251 43.82 4.10 -39.80
CA GLN A 251 45.17 3.92 -40.37
C GLN A 251 45.15 2.73 -41.36
N SER A 252 44.60 2.94 -42.56
CA SER A 252 44.83 2.04 -43.70
C SER A 252 45.76 2.70 -44.71
N ARG A 253 47.02 2.26 -44.61
CA ARG A 253 48.17 2.38 -45.51
C ARG A 253 47.80 2.57 -47.00
N HIS A 254 48.24 3.69 -47.57
CA HIS A 254 48.64 3.74 -48.99
C HIS A 254 50.06 3.16 -49.10
N ALA A 255 50.17 1.93 -49.60
CA ALA A 255 51.42 1.37 -50.13
C ALA A 255 51.05 0.27 -51.14
N GLY A 256 51.48 0.43 -52.39
CA GLY A 256 51.31 -0.54 -53.48
C GLY A 256 50.73 0.09 -54.71
#